data_AF-A0A7J2IEK0-F1
#
_entry.id   AF-A0A7J2IEK0-F1
#
_cell.length_a   1.000
_cell.length_b   1.000
_cell.length_c   1.000
_cell.angle_alpha   90.00
_cell.angle_beta   90.00
_cell.angle_gamma   90.00
#
_symmetry.space_group_name_H-M   'P 1'
#
loop_
_entity.id
_entity.type
_entity.pdbx_description
1 polymer ?
#
loop_
_entity_poly.entity_id
_entity_poly.type
_entity_poly.pdbx_seq_one_letter_code
_entity_poly.pdbx_strand_id
1 'polypeptide(L)'
;MEIEAIAHGTGVIVDAIDKGASFAIDLKVKAMARLLEDEKGIKARDKMARDIAKGVLKFFGYEYGLEIETESEIPPDNGFGEKEATAVATALSVLGVLA
;
A
#
# COMPACT_ATOMS: atom_id res chain seq x y z
N MET A 1 -2.01 14.20 -11.59
CA MET A 1 -1.76 12.84 -12.12
C MET A 1 -2.31 11.81 -11.14
N GLU A 2 -2.83 10.69 -11.64
CA GLU A 2 -3.43 9.61 -10.82
C GLU A 2 -2.83 8.27 -11.25
N ILE A 3 -2.39 7.46 -10.29
CA ILE A 3 -1.73 6.17 -10.52
C ILE A 3 -2.34 5.10 -9.62
N GLU A 4 -2.68 3.97 -10.22
CA GLU A 4 -3.10 2.76 -9.53
C GLU A 4 -1.93 1.79 -9.39
N ALA A 5 -1.81 1.16 -8.22
CA ALA A 5 -0.97 0.01 -8.02
C ALA A 5 -1.74 -1.12 -7.33
N ILE A 6 -1.37 -2.36 -7.67
CA ILE A 6 -1.99 -3.58 -7.17
C ILE A 6 -0.94 -4.42 -6.47
N ALA A 7 -1.26 -4.87 -5.25
CA ALA A 7 -0.49 -5.89 -4.55
C ALA A 7 -1.39 -7.08 -4.19
N HIS A 8 -0.79 -8.26 -4.12
CA HIS A 8 -1.50 -9.50 -3.82
C HIS A 8 -1.27 -9.90 -2.36
N GLY A 9 -2.30 -10.50 -1.77
CA GLY A 9 -2.18 -11.17 -0.48
C GLY A 9 -1.22 -12.35 -0.54
N THR A 10 -0.88 -12.88 0.63
CA THR A 10 0.06 -14.00 0.77
C THR A 10 -0.49 -15.09 1.66
N GLY A 11 -0.33 -16.34 1.24
CA GLY A 11 -0.41 -17.51 2.12
C GLY A 11 0.98 -17.86 2.66
N VAL A 12 1.04 -18.31 3.91
CA VAL A 12 2.30 -18.72 4.56
C VAL A 12 2.19 -20.18 4.97
N ILE A 13 3.21 -20.97 4.62
CA ILE A 13 3.42 -22.33 5.09
C ILE A 13 4.52 -22.28 6.14
N VAL A 14 4.16 -22.59 7.39
CA VAL A 14 5.10 -22.62 8.51
C VAL A 14 5.40 -24.08 8.86
N ASP A 15 6.68 -24.47 8.80
CA ASP A 15 7.18 -25.70 9.43
C ASP A 15 7.67 -25.36 10.84
N ALA A 16 7.33 -26.20 11.83
CA ALA A 16 7.48 -25.93 13.26
C ALA A 16 8.93 -25.81 13.76
N ILE A 17 9.91 -26.02 12.87
CA ILE A 17 11.32 -26.18 13.24
C ILE A 17 12.19 -24.99 12.81
N ASP A 18 12.10 -24.50 11.57
CA ASP A 18 12.85 -23.30 11.09
C ASP A 18 12.67 -22.97 9.58
N LYS A 19 11.78 -23.67 8.86
CA LYS A 19 11.58 -23.48 7.42
C LYS A 19 10.20 -22.90 7.16
N GLY A 20 10.16 -21.82 6.39
CA GLY A 20 8.93 -21.20 5.94
C GLY A 20 8.93 -21.07 4.42
N ALA A 21 7.74 -21.13 3.84
CA ALA A 21 7.50 -20.71 2.47
C ALA A 21 6.30 -19.76 2.43
N SER A 22 6.30 -18.82 1.49
CA SER A 22 5.14 -17.99 1.21
C SER A 22 4.81 -18.02 -0.27
N PHE A 23 3.54 -17.82 -0.59
CA PHE A 23 3.06 -17.76 -1.95
C PHE A 23 2.01 -16.65 -2.07
N ALA A 24 1.97 -15.99 -3.21
CA ALA A 24 0.92 -15.02 -3.51
C ALA A 24 -0.41 -15.73 -3.75
N ILE A 25 -1.50 -15.12 -3.32
CA ILE A 25 -2.87 -15.56 -3.61
C ILE A 25 -3.58 -14.52 -4.47
N ASP A 26 -4.57 -14.95 -5.26
CA ASP A 26 -5.35 -14.06 -6.13
C ASP A 26 -6.44 -13.31 -5.36
N LEU A 27 -6.04 -12.63 -4.28
CA LEU A 27 -6.82 -11.64 -3.55
C LEU A 27 -5.98 -10.36 -3.50
N LYS A 28 -6.56 -9.24 -3.92
CA LYS A 28 -5.81 -8.02 -4.22
C LYS A 28 -6.11 -6.90 -3.25
N VAL A 29 -5.12 -6.05 -3.06
CA VAL A 29 -5.31 -4.67 -2.62
C VAL A 29 -4.96 -3.75 -3.78
N LYS A 30 -5.87 -2.83 -4.08
CA LYS A 30 -5.64 -1.73 -5.01
C LYS A 30 -5.42 -0.47 -4.19
N ALA A 31 -4.40 0.30 -4.56
CA ALA A 31 -4.18 1.63 -4.03
C ALA A 31 -4.12 2.62 -5.18
N MET A 32 -4.96 3.63 -5.12
CA MET A 32 -4.96 4.76 -6.04
C MET A 32 -4.33 5.96 -5.34
N ALA A 33 -3.30 6.54 -5.93
CA ALA A 33 -2.70 7.78 -5.44
C ALA A 33 -2.89 8.89 -6.48
N ARG A 34 -3.21 10.09 -5.99
CA ARG A 34 -3.34 11.29 -6.80
C ARG A 34 -2.50 12.41 -6.20
N LEU A 35 -1.68 13.04 -7.03
CA LEU A 35 -0.93 14.24 -6.64
C LEU A 35 -1.86 15.46 -6.59
N LEU A 36 -1.82 16.21 -5.49
CA LEU A 36 -2.52 17.48 -5.31
C LEU A 36 -1.50 18.62 -5.41
N GLU A 37 -1.42 19.27 -6.56
CA GLU A 37 -0.37 20.26 -6.87
C GLU A 37 -0.47 21.53 -6.01
N ASP A 38 -1.70 21.96 -5.69
CA ASP A 38 -1.96 23.22 -4.98
C ASP A 38 -2.31 23.03 -3.49
N GLU A 39 -2.29 21.80 -2.98
CA GLU A 39 -2.66 21.50 -1.60
C GLU A 39 -1.50 20.83 -0.85
N LYS A 40 -1.40 21.10 0.45
CA LYS A 40 -0.50 20.35 1.34
C LYS A 40 -1.29 19.36 2.18
N GLY A 41 -0.69 18.20 2.42
CA GLY A 41 -1.23 17.18 3.32
C GLY A 41 -1.74 15.93 2.59
N ILE A 42 -1.96 14.88 3.37
CA ILE A 42 -2.34 13.56 2.85
C ILE A 42 -3.80 13.27 3.23
N LYS A 43 -4.67 13.19 2.24
CA LYS A 43 -6.07 12.78 2.35
C LYS A 43 -6.14 11.28 2.12
N ALA A 44 -6.33 10.50 3.19
CA ALA A 44 -6.53 9.06 3.09
C ALA A 44 -7.46 8.59 4.21
N ARG A 45 -8.43 7.73 3.87
CA ARG A 45 -9.34 7.13 4.85
C ARG A 45 -8.60 6.13 5.74
N ASP A 46 -7.74 5.32 5.13
CA ASP A 46 -6.89 4.36 5.82
C ASP A 46 -5.69 5.07 6.48
N LYS A 47 -5.48 4.80 7.77
CA LYS A 47 -4.34 5.35 8.54
C LYS A 47 -3.00 4.78 8.08
N MET A 48 -2.91 3.48 7.78
CA MET A 48 -1.71 2.84 7.28
C MET A 48 -1.31 3.41 5.92
N ALA A 49 -2.26 3.60 5.01
CA ALA A 49 -1.98 4.21 3.71
C ALA A 49 -1.40 5.63 3.86
N ARG A 50 -1.98 6.43 4.77
CA ARG A 50 -1.47 7.76 5.10
C ARG A 50 -0.05 7.75 5.65
N ASP A 51 0.22 6.86 6.61
CA ASP A 51 1.53 6.78 7.27
C ASP A 51 2.63 6.33 6.28
N ILE A 52 2.29 5.43 5.36
CA ILE A 52 3.19 4.97 4.30
C ILE A 52 3.47 6.07 3.30
N ALA A 53 2.45 6.77 2.80
CA ALA A 53 2.65 7.88 1.89
C ALA A 53 3.48 9.00 2.51
N LYS A 54 3.26 9.30 3.79
CA LYS A 54 4.10 10.23 4.55
C LYS A 54 5.56 9.74 4.62
N GLY A 55 5.77 8.44 4.81
CA GLY A 55 7.08 7.80 4.79
C GLY A 55 7.77 7.97 3.43
N VAL A 56 7.07 7.69 2.33
CA VAL A 56 7.58 7.83 0.96
C VAL A 56 7.95 9.28 0.65
N LEU A 57 7.03 10.23 0.85
CA LEU A 57 7.32 11.66 0.63
C LEU A 57 8.52 12.15 1.45
N LYS A 58 8.58 11.76 2.73
CA LYS A 58 9.69 12.11 3.62
C LYS A 58 11.01 11.52 3.13
N PHE A 59 11.00 10.28 2.63
CA PHE A 59 12.19 9.62 2.12
C PHE A 59 12.79 10.36 0.92
N PHE A 60 11.96 10.88 0.01
CA PHE A 60 12.39 11.65 -1.15
C PHE A 60 12.52 13.17 -0.91
N GLY A 61 12.14 13.67 0.27
CA GLY A 61 12.24 15.08 0.62
C GLY A 61 11.15 15.97 -0.02
N TYR A 62 9.98 15.41 -0.35
CA TYR A 62 8.86 16.14 -0.93
C TYR A 62 7.84 16.58 0.12
N GLU A 63 7.19 17.73 -0.12
CA GLU A 63 6.08 18.28 0.70
C GLU A 63 4.74 18.36 -0.05
N TYR A 64 4.54 17.51 -1.06
CA TYR A 64 3.32 17.53 -1.88
C TYR A 64 2.07 17.10 -1.10
N GLY A 65 0.91 17.55 -1.59
CA GLY A 65 -0.37 16.98 -1.21
C GLY A 65 -0.65 15.68 -1.96
N LEU A 66 -1.28 14.73 -1.28
CA LEU A 66 -1.71 13.47 -1.86
C LEU A 66 -3.13 13.15 -1.45
N GLU A 67 -3.90 12.57 -2.37
CA GLU A 67 -5.12 11.85 -2.08
C GLU A 67 -4.92 10.37 -2.36
N ILE A 68 -5.31 9.51 -1.42
CA ILE A 68 -5.08 8.07 -1.48
C ILE A 68 -6.36 7.33 -1.11
N GLU A 69 -6.75 6.43 -2.00
CA GLU A 69 -7.86 5.51 -1.81
C GLU A 69 -7.34 4.07 -1.90
N THR A 70 -7.87 3.20 -1.04
CA THR A 70 -7.50 1.79 -0.99
C THR A 70 -8.74 0.93 -0.99
N GLU A 71 -8.71 -0.14 -1.78
CA GLU A 71 -9.76 -1.16 -1.84
C GLU A 71 -9.11 -2.54 -1.69
N SER A 72 -9.66 -3.36 -0.78
CA SER A 72 -9.13 -4.69 -0.47
C SER A 72 -10.18 -5.77 -0.73
N GLU A 73 -9.80 -6.78 -1.50
CA GLU A 73 -10.52 -8.05 -1.64
C GLU A 73 -10.12 -9.05 -0.54
N ILE A 74 -9.04 -8.76 0.21
CA ILE A 74 -8.50 -9.64 1.24
C ILE A 74 -9.33 -9.48 2.52
N PRO A 75 -9.90 -10.58 3.06
CA PRO A 75 -10.61 -10.52 4.34
C PRO A 75 -9.69 -10.04 5.47
N PRO A 76 -10.11 -9.03 6.26
CA PRO A 76 -9.26 -8.45 7.30
C PRO A 76 -8.94 -9.45 8.40
N ASP A 77 -7.73 -9.38 8.96
CA ASP A 77 -7.25 -10.19 10.09
C ASP A 77 -7.36 -11.73 9.90
N ASN A 78 -7.33 -12.22 8.66
CA ASN A 78 -7.38 -13.66 8.33
C ASN A 78 -6.00 -14.28 8.02
N GLY A 79 -4.90 -13.56 8.25
CA GLY A 79 -3.54 -14.07 8.00
C GLY A 79 -3.11 -14.09 6.53
N PHE A 80 -3.87 -13.45 5.64
CA PHE A 80 -3.60 -13.39 4.20
C PHE A 80 -2.72 -12.21 3.76
N GLY A 81 -1.99 -11.59 4.69
CA GLY A 81 -1.05 -10.50 4.37
C GLY A 81 -1.71 -9.21 3.86
N GLU A 82 -2.94 -8.90 4.30
CA GLU A 82 -3.67 -7.70 3.87
C GLU A 82 -2.87 -6.41 4.11
N LYS A 83 -2.29 -6.27 5.31
CA LYS A 83 -1.54 -5.07 5.71
C LYS A 83 -0.29 -4.90 4.86
N GLU A 84 0.41 -5.99 4.58
CA GLU A 84 1.58 -6.03 3.72
C GLU A 84 1.22 -5.67 2.27
N ALA A 85 0.10 -6.19 1.76
CA ALA A 85 -0.40 -5.84 0.43
C ALA A 85 -0.80 -4.36 0.34
N THR A 86 -1.56 -3.85 1.31
CA THR A 86 -1.91 -2.41 1.40
C THR A 86 -0.66 -1.55 1.43
N ALA A 87 0.37 -1.98 2.16
CA ALA A 87 1.61 -1.23 2.27
C ALA A 87 2.35 -1.14 0.93
N VAL A 88 2.52 -2.28 0.26
CA VAL A 88 3.20 -2.35 -1.04
C VAL A 88 2.43 -1.60 -2.10
N ALA A 89 1.11 -1.81 -2.21
CA ALA A 89 0.27 -1.12 -3.18
C ALA A 89 0.34 0.40 -2.99
N THR A 90 0.19 0.88 -1.75
CA THR A 90 0.26 2.32 -1.44
C THR A 90 1.62 2.90 -1.77
N ALA A 91 2.71 2.22 -1.40
CA ALA A 91 4.05 2.73 -1.68
C ALA A 91 4.29 2.83 -3.20
N LEU A 92 3.86 1.83 -3.96
CA LEU A 92 4.02 1.80 -5.42
C LEU A 92 3.18 2.86 -6.13
N SER A 93 1.93 3.09 -5.71
CA SER A 93 1.10 4.14 -6.32
C SER A 93 1.64 5.53 -6.01
N VAL A 94 2.11 5.76 -4.78
CA VAL A 94 2.75 7.03 -4.39
C VAL A 94 4.05 7.24 -5.16
N LEU A 95 4.90 6.22 -5.29
CA LEU A 95 6.10 6.30 -6.13
C LEU A 95 5.76 6.62 -7.59
N GLY A 96 4.71 6.00 -8.12
CA GLY A 96 4.27 6.22 -9.48
C GLY A 96 3.80 7.65 -9.74
N VAL A 97 3.11 8.31 -8.79
CA VAL A 97 2.73 9.73 -8.97
C VAL A 97 3.89 10.71 -8.81
N LEU A 98 5.03 10.28 -8.25
CA LEU A 98 6.23 11.09 -8.08
C LEU A 98 7.23 10.95 -9.24
N ALA A 99 7.07 9.92 -10.08
CA ALA A 99 7.91 9.64 -11.25
C ALA A 99 7.44 10.41 -12.50
#